data_AF-A0A7R8NHA5-F1
#
_entry.id   AF-A0A7R8NHA5-F1
#
_cell.length_a   1.000
_cell.length_b   1.000
_cell.length_c   1.000
_cell.angle_alpha   90.00
_cell.angle_beta   90.00
_cell.angle_gamma   90.00
#
_symmetry.space_group_name_H-M   'P 1'
#
loop_
_entity.id
_entity.type
_entity.pdbx_description
1 polymer ?
#
loop_
_entity_poly.entity_id
_entity_poly.type
_entity_poly.pdbx_seq_one_letter_code
_entity_poly.pdbx_strand_id
1 'polypeptide(L)'
;MTENFHENQIRVSLNFGDDVGPEYFDDTDRVEAVSAGVRLVNALRRFDVDFDGIGVSQVCHTCTVVEAPYLVALGNLRPAEAVEIAKKIDEYAVEFQRMDREIKSLSHPKPKEAQAENLDPAD
;
A
#
# COMPACT_ATOMS: atom_id res chain seq x y z
N MET A 1 -6.42 18.47 38.60
CA MET A 1 -6.67 19.02 37.25
C MET A 1 -5.69 18.33 36.33
N THR A 2 -6.18 17.37 35.58
CA THR A 2 -5.38 16.39 34.82
C THR A 2 -5.05 16.99 33.46
N GLU A 3 -3.75 17.07 33.16
CA GLU A 3 -3.23 17.58 31.90
C GLU A 3 -3.52 16.55 30.79
N ASN A 4 -4.34 16.97 29.80
CA ASN A 4 -4.63 16.17 28.62
C ASN A 4 -3.43 16.22 27.67
N PHE A 5 -2.72 15.11 27.56
CA PHE A 5 -1.76 14.88 26.49
C PHE A 5 -2.51 14.81 25.16
N HIS A 6 -2.30 15.81 24.30
CA HIS A 6 -2.68 15.72 22.90
C HIS A 6 -1.76 14.69 22.23
N GLU A 7 -2.27 13.46 22.09
CA GLU A 7 -1.74 12.47 21.16
C GLU A 7 -1.81 13.06 19.76
N ASN A 8 -0.67 13.55 19.29
CA ASN A 8 -0.48 14.01 17.94
C ASN A 8 -0.43 12.75 17.06
N GLN A 9 -1.59 12.18 16.75
CA GLN A 9 -1.73 11.16 15.71
C GLN A 9 -1.20 11.76 14.42
N ILE A 10 0.01 11.37 14.03
CA ILE A 10 0.52 11.54 12.68
C ILE A 10 -0.43 10.75 11.78
N ARG A 11 -1.50 11.39 11.34
CA ARG A 11 -2.28 10.91 10.21
C ARG A 11 -1.36 11.06 9.03
N VAL A 12 -0.81 9.93 8.58
CA VAL A 12 -0.25 9.84 7.24
C VAL A 12 -1.40 10.15 6.29
N SER A 13 -1.53 11.41 5.93
CA SER A 13 -2.46 11.84 4.88
C SER A 13 -1.84 11.38 3.57
N LEU A 14 -2.21 10.17 3.15
CA LEU A 14 -2.09 9.77 1.75
C LEU A 14 -2.95 10.79 0.98
N ASN A 15 -2.31 11.70 0.25
CA ASN A 15 -3.03 12.61 -0.63
C ASN A 15 -3.60 11.76 -1.76
N PHE A 16 -4.86 11.37 -1.63
CA PHE A 16 -5.58 10.64 -2.65
C PHE A 16 -5.83 11.61 -3.79
N GLY A 17 -5.19 11.40 -4.95
CA GLY A 17 -5.80 11.85 -6.19
C GLY A 17 -7.20 11.26 -6.28
N ASP A 18 -8.15 11.99 -6.88
CA ASP A 18 -9.52 11.50 -7.03
C ASP A 18 -9.51 10.12 -7.69
N ASP A 19 -10.31 9.19 -7.14
CA ASP A 19 -10.52 7.87 -7.72
C ASP A 19 -11.01 8.05 -9.16
N VAL A 20 -10.46 7.25 -10.08
CA VAL A 20 -10.89 7.27 -11.48
C VAL A 20 -12.03 6.30 -11.72
N GLY A 21 -12.93 6.69 -12.63
CA GLY A 21 -13.94 5.81 -13.19
C GLY A 21 -13.51 5.16 -14.51
N PRO A 22 -14.39 4.35 -15.13
CA PRO A 22 -14.15 3.70 -16.43
C PRO A 22 -13.71 4.66 -17.55
N GLU A 23 -14.15 5.92 -17.48
CA GLU A 23 -13.81 7.02 -18.41
C GLU A 23 -12.33 7.39 -18.43
N TYR A 24 -11.52 6.83 -17.53
CA TYR A 24 -10.06 6.94 -17.57
C TYR A 24 -9.43 6.24 -18.78
N PHE A 25 -10.09 5.22 -19.31
CA PHE A 25 -9.60 4.48 -20.47
C PHE A 25 -10.38 4.84 -21.74
N ASP A 26 -9.68 4.97 -22.86
CA ASP A 26 -10.28 5.25 -24.17
C ASP A 26 -11.13 4.09 -24.72
N ASP A 27 -10.79 2.84 -24.35
CA ASP A 27 -11.57 1.64 -24.71
C ASP A 27 -12.44 1.19 -23.51
N THR A 28 -13.71 1.62 -23.52
CA THR A 28 -14.69 1.27 -22.48
C THR A 28 -15.55 0.05 -22.82
N ASP A 29 -15.40 -0.53 -24.01
CA ASP A 29 -16.29 -1.57 -24.54
C ASP A 29 -16.05 -2.95 -23.88
N ARG A 30 -15.05 -3.04 -22.99
CA ARG A 30 -14.63 -4.25 -22.30
C ARG A 30 -14.68 -4.08 -20.79
N VAL A 31 -15.90 -4.17 -20.26
CA VAL A 31 -16.25 -3.95 -18.85
C VAL A 31 -15.31 -4.65 -17.86
N GLU A 32 -14.95 -5.91 -18.11
CA GLU A 32 -14.09 -6.66 -17.18
C GLU A 32 -12.66 -6.11 -17.13
N ALA A 33 -12.03 -5.89 -18.29
CA ALA A 33 -10.66 -5.39 -18.36
C ALA A 33 -10.56 -3.94 -17.85
N VAL A 34 -11.57 -3.11 -18.18
CA VAL A 34 -11.68 -1.73 -17.69
C VAL A 34 -11.86 -1.69 -16.18
N SER A 35 -12.73 -2.53 -15.62
CA SER A 35 -12.93 -2.63 -14.17
C SER A 35 -11.66 -3.06 -13.44
N ALA A 36 -10.93 -4.04 -13.99
CA ALA A 36 -9.64 -4.45 -13.45
C ALA A 36 -8.59 -3.32 -13.53
N GLY A 37 -8.54 -2.60 -14.67
CA GLY A 37 -7.67 -1.45 -14.87
C GLY A 37 -7.95 -0.32 -13.88
N VAL A 38 -9.21 0.08 -13.71
CA VAL A 38 -9.64 1.11 -12.76
C VAL A 38 -9.22 0.73 -11.34
N ARG A 39 -9.47 -0.53 -10.95
CA ARG A 39 -9.08 -1.05 -9.63
C ARG A 39 -7.56 -0.97 -9.41
N LEU A 40 -6.76 -1.26 -10.44
CA LEU A 40 -5.31 -1.17 -10.39
C LEU A 40 -4.83 0.28 -10.25
N VAL A 41 -5.34 1.19 -11.09
CA VAL A 41 -4.99 2.62 -11.06
C VAL A 41 -5.30 3.21 -9.68
N ASN A 42 -6.51 2.98 -9.16
CA ASN A 42 -6.90 3.49 -7.85
C ASN A 42 -6.08 2.87 -6.72
N ALA A 43 -5.64 1.60 -6.85
CA ALA A 43 -4.75 1.00 -5.87
C ALA A 43 -3.37 1.66 -5.84
N LEU A 44 -2.79 1.95 -7.02
CA LEU A 44 -1.48 2.60 -7.14
C LEU A 44 -1.52 4.05 -6.62
N ARG A 45 -2.58 4.79 -6.95
CA ARG A 45 -2.79 6.17 -6.48
C ARG A 45 -2.89 6.32 -4.97
N ARG A 46 -3.38 5.29 -4.26
CA ARG A 46 -3.37 5.27 -2.78
C ARG A 46 -1.97 5.30 -2.20
N PHE A 47 -0.98 4.90 -2.99
CA PHE A 47 0.44 4.96 -2.64
C PHE A 47 1.16 6.07 -3.42
N ASP A 48 0.45 7.08 -3.95
CA ASP A 48 1.07 8.18 -4.71
C ASP A 48 1.99 7.69 -5.85
N VAL A 49 1.65 6.52 -6.41
CA VAL A 49 2.27 5.95 -7.60
C VAL A 49 1.34 6.19 -8.77
N ASP A 50 1.83 6.90 -9.77
CA ASP A 50 1.11 7.16 -11.02
C ASP A 50 1.99 6.75 -12.20
N PHE A 51 1.37 6.21 -13.24
CA PHE A 51 2.05 5.79 -14.45
C PHE A 51 1.39 6.44 -15.65
N ASP A 52 2.18 7.15 -16.44
CA ASP A 52 1.72 7.69 -17.71
C ASP A 52 1.43 6.52 -18.67
N GLY A 53 0.16 6.39 -19.06
CA GLY A 53 -0.26 5.43 -20.07
C GLY A 53 -0.64 4.06 -19.55
N ILE A 54 -1.11 3.93 -18.30
CA ILE A 54 -1.87 2.71 -17.94
C ILE A 54 -3.03 2.59 -18.92
N GLY A 55 -3.11 1.44 -19.58
CA GLY A 55 -4.05 1.23 -20.67
C GLY A 55 -4.62 -0.17 -20.67
N VAL A 56 -5.81 -0.31 -21.25
CA VAL A 56 -6.35 -1.60 -21.64
C VAL A 56 -6.13 -1.76 -23.13
N SER A 57 -5.56 -2.87 -23.55
CA SER A 57 -5.27 -3.13 -24.96
C SER A 57 -5.60 -4.57 -25.35
N GLN A 58 -6.04 -4.74 -26.59
CA GLN A 58 -6.30 -6.06 -27.14
C GLN A 58 -4.98 -6.80 -27.36
N VAL A 59 -4.97 -8.10 -27.02
CA VAL A 59 -3.82 -8.95 -27.28
C VAL A 59 -3.75 -9.34 -28.75
N CYS A 60 -2.58 -9.15 -29.36
CA CYS A 60 -2.26 -9.82 -30.61
C CYS A 60 -1.96 -11.30 -30.32
N HIS A 61 -2.92 -12.18 -30.56
CA HIS A 61 -2.76 -13.63 -30.36
C HIS A 61 -1.76 -14.29 -31.32
N THR A 62 -1.38 -13.59 -32.39
CA THR A 62 -0.32 -14.06 -33.32
C THR A 62 1.07 -13.62 -32.86
N CYS A 63 1.15 -12.57 -32.04
CA CYS A 63 2.40 -11.94 -31.62
C CYS A 63 2.85 -12.39 -30.23
N THR A 64 1.95 -12.96 -29.43
CA THR A 64 2.19 -13.33 -28.03
C THR A 64 1.57 -14.69 -27.72
N VAL A 65 2.09 -15.37 -26.69
CA VAL A 65 1.50 -16.61 -26.16
C VAL A 65 0.40 -16.36 -25.13
N VAL A 66 -0.05 -15.10 -24.98
CA VAL A 66 -1.07 -14.74 -24.00
C VAL A 66 -2.44 -15.12 -24.54
N GLU A 67 -3.13 -16.00 -23.80
CA GLU A 67 -4.47 -16.49 -24.16
C GLU A 67 -5.58 -15.46 -23.86
N ALA A 68 -5.33 -14.55 -22.91
CA ALA A 68 -6.30 -13.51 -22.56
C ALA A 68 -6.56 -12.58 -23.78
N PRO A 69 -7.81 -12.21 -24.06
CA PRO A 69 -8.14 -11.35 -25.21
C PRO A 69 -7.68 -9.90 -25.02
N TYR A 70 -7.53 -9.47 -23.76
CA TYR A 70 -7.09 -8.13 -23.39
C TYR A 70 -6.11 -8.18 -22.23
N LEU A 71 -5.23 -7.17 -22.17
CA LEU A 71 -4.30 -6.96 -21.07
C LEU A 71 -4.41 -5.54 -20.55
N VAL A 72 -4.15 -5.41 -19.25
CA VAL A 72 -3.83 -4.13 -18.61
C VAL A 72 -2.33 -3.92 -18.72
N ALA A 73 -1.92 -2.86 -19.40
CA ALA A 73 -0.52 -2.43 -19.51
C ALA A 73 -0.25 -1.32 -18.50
N LEU A 74 0.89 -1.37 -17.81
CA LEU A 74 1.30 -0.40 -16.78
C LEU A 74 1.95 0.87 -17.36
N GLY A 75 1.63 1.24 -18.60
CA GLY A 75 2.28 2.33 -19.29
C GLY A 75 3.76 2.09 -19.57
N ASN A 76 4.43 3.14 -20.07
CA ASN A 76 5.88 3.13 -20.28
C ASN A 76 6.54 4.02 -19.25
N LEU A 77 7.65 3.55 -18.68
CA LEU A 77 8.45 4.32 -17.74
C LEU A 77 9.82 4.64 -18.34
N ARG A 78 10.27 5.88 -18.15
CA ARG A 78 11.68 6.19 -18.28
C ARG A 78 12.43 5.58 -17.10
N PRO A 79 13.70 5.18 -17.27
CA PRO A 79 14.48 4.58 -16.18
C PRO A 79 14.51 5.42 -14.90
N ALA A 80 14.58 6.75 -15.01
CA ALA A 80 14.56 7.64 -13.84
C ALA A 80 13.22 7.57 -13.08
N GLU A 81 12.10 7.52 -13.79
CA GLU A 81 10.77 7.40 -13.17
C GLU A 81 10.61 6.06 -12.46
N ALA A 82 11.13 4.98 -13.05
CA ALA A 82 11.14 3.66 -12.41
C ALA A 82 11.90 3.67 -11.08
N VAL A 83 13.03 4.38 -11.01
CA VAL A 83 13.82 4.52 -9.76
C VAL A 83 13.05 5.32 -8.71
N GLU A 84 12.44 6.44 -9.09
CA GLU A 84 11.65 7.25 -8.15
C GLU A 84 10.42 6.51 -7.61
N ILE A 85 9.71 5.76 -8.47
CA ILE A 85 8.58 4.93 -8.07
C ILE A 85 9.03 3.82 -7.11
N ALA A 86 10.14 3.14 -7.41
CA ALA A 86 10.69 2.11 -6.53
C ALA A 86 11.02 2.67 -5.14
N LYS A 87 11.63 3.85 -5.09
CA LYS A 87 11.94 4.54 -3.83
C LYS A 87 10.68 4.83 -3.00
N LYS A 88 9.60 5.34 -3.61
CA LYS A 88 8.32 5.56 -2.91
C LYS A 88 7.76 4.27 -2.33
N ILE A 89 7.75 3.19 -3.11
CA ILE A 89 7.26 1.87 -2.67
C ILE A 89 8.07 1.37 -1.47
N ASP A 90 9.40 1.52 -1.51
CA ASP A 90 10.28 1.14 -0.40
C ASP A 90 10.01 1.98 0.87
N GLU A 91 9.78 3.28 0.73
CA GLU A 91 9.40 4.16 1.85
C GLU A 91 8.10 3.69 2.54
N TYR A 92 7.08 3.32 1.76
CA TYR A 92 5.86 2.73 2.33
C TYR A 92 6.12 1.40 3.01
N ALA A 93 6.93 0.52 2.41
CA ALA A 93 7.26 -0.77 3.00
C ALA A 93 7.97 -0.61 4.36
N VAL A 94 8.88 0.38 4.48
CA VAL A 94 9.55 0.71 5.74
C VAL A 94 8.54 1.18 6.79
N GLU A 95 7.61 2.07 6.45
CA GLU A 95 6.59 2.55 7.39
C GLU A 95 5.64 1.43 7.83
N PHE A 96 5.21 0.54 6.92
CA PHE A 96 4.41 -0.62 7.28
C PHE A 96 5.14 -1.54 8.26
N GLN A 97 6.44 -1.79 8.05
CA GLN A 97 7.24 -2.58 8.97
C GLN A 97 7.40 -1.90 10.34
N ARG A 98 7.52 -0.57 10.38
CA ARG A 98 7.56 0.19 11.64
C ARG A 98 6.25 0.01 12.41
N MET A 99 5.11 0.22 11.76
CA MET A 99 3.79 0.08 12.38
C MET A 99 3.53 -1.35 12.88
N ASP A 100 3.91 -2.38 12.13
CA ASP A 100 3.78 -3.79 12.56
C ASP A 100 4.59 -4.06 13.84
N ARG A 101 5.82 -3.52 13.95
CA ARG A 101 6.63 -3.64 15.18
C ARG A 101 5.99 -2.94 16.36
N GLU A 102 5.43 -1.75 16.14
CA GLU A 102 4.73 -0.99 17.19
C GLU A 102 3.50 -1.76 17.71
N ILE A 103 2.65 -2.27 16.81
CA ILE A 103 1.49 -3.09 17.17
C ILE A 103 1.92 -4.35 17.94
N LYS A 104 3.00 -5.01 17.51
CA LYS A 104 3.56 -6.16 18.25
C LYS A 104 4.05 -5.75 19.63
N SER A 105 4.72 -4.62 19.77
CA SER A 105 5.21 -4.15 21.09
C SER A 105 4.06 -3.84 22.06
N LEU A 106 2.94 -3.33 21.55
CA LEU A 106 1.75 -3.00 22.35
C LEU A 106 0.92 -4.24 22.74
N SER A 107 1.06 -5.35 22.02
CA SER A 107 0.31 -6.60 22.25
C SER A 107 1.02 -7.61 23.16
N HIS A 108 2.26 -7.36 23.56
CA HIS A 108 2.94 -8.17 24.58
C HIS A 108 2.61 -7.64 26.00
N PRO A 109 1.93 -8.42 26.86
CA PRO A 109 1.71 -8.00 28.24
C PRO A 109 3.05 -7.94 28.99
N LYS A 110 3.28 -6.87 29.76
CA LYS A 110 4.42 -6.77 30.69
C LYS A 110 4.52 -8.06 31.52
N PRO A 111 5.70 -8.70 31.64
CA PRO A 111 5.88 -9.80 32.57
C PRO A 111 5.51 -9.29 33.97
N LYS A 112 4.65 -10.02 34.69
CA LYS A 112 4.41 -9.77 36.10
C LYS A 112 5.76 -9.79 36.81
N GLU A 113 6.18 -8.64 37.33
CA GLU A 113 7.35 -8.53 38.19
C GLU A 113 7.23 -9.57 39.30
N ALA A 114 8.28 -10.38 39.43
CA ALA A 114 8.40 -11.40 40.45
C ALA A 114 8.22 -10.75 41.82
N GLN A 115 7.17 -11.15 42.53
CA GLN A 115 7.11 -10.99 43.98
C GLN A 115 8.19 -11.91 44.54
N ALA A 116 9.40 -11.36 44.71
CA ALA A 116 10.38 -11.90 45.63
C ALA A 116 9.84 -11.65 47.04
N GLU A 117 8.98 -12.56 47.48
CA GLU A 117 8.57 -12.68 48.87
C GLU A 117 9.83 -13.07 49.66
N ASN A 118 10.38 -12.10 50.39
CA ASN A 118 11.41 -12.35 51.40
C ASN A 118 10.83 -13.32 52.43
N LEU A 119 11.27 -14.59 52.40
CA LEU A 119 11.16 -15.44 53.57
C LEU A 119 12.42 -15.22 54.43
N ASP A 120 12.21 -14.58 55.57
CA ASP A 120 13.18 -14.51 56.67
C ASP A 120 13.63 -15.92 57.12
N PRO A 121 14.91 -16.12 57.49
CA PRO A 121 15.34 -17.33 58.16
C PRO A 121 14.96 -17.25 59.65
N ALA A 122 14.18 -18.21 60.13
CA ALA A 122 13.92 -18.39 61.56
C ALA A 122 15.12 -19.09 62.23
N ASP A 123 15.57 -18.51 63.34
CA ASP A 123 16.38 -19.13 64.41
C ASP A 123 15.56 -20.18 65.18
#